data_AF-A0A7S3U348-F1
#
_entry.id   AF-A0A7S3U348-F1
#
_cell.length_a   1.000
_cell.length_b   1.000
_cell.length_c   1.000
_cell.angle_alpha   90.00
_cell.angle_beta   90.00
_cell.angle_gamma   90.00
#
_symmetry.space_group_name_H-M   'P 1'
#
loop_
_entity.id
_entity.type
_entity.pdbx_description
1 polymer ?
#
loop_
_entity_poly.entity_id
_entity_poly.type
_entity_poly.pdbx_seq_one_letter_code
_entity_poly.pdbx_strand_id
1 'polypeptide(L)'
;WPRSRRRKLVMDPAQQQHIESAVAAFYSGSQEQMAAADGALSQVRAQWWDAGPWRLLEALCLANAATPTVLWASALTEQWLRRRWRRISEPDRASCRLAAVQLVIGAQQSRGSGGRKRPSLSENSLKSSKLEHLLATLLRADWPSGWPSFVPDLVAAPQLDDLARLRILLLLAEEVGGGGGGGG
;
A
#
# COMPACT_ATOMS: atom_id res chain seq x y z
N TRP A 1 -20.77 7.65 -0.86
CA TRP A 1 -19.66 7.35 -1.78
C TRP A 1 -20.17 7.27 -3.22
N PRO A 2 -19.93 8.27 -4.08
CA PRO A 2 -20.41 8.23 -5.45
C PRO A 2 -19.56 7.26 -6.29
N ARG A 3 -20.25 6.36 -7.00
CA ARG A 3 -19.69 5.38 -7.93
C ARG A 3 -19.26 6.07 -9.23
N SER A 4 -18.17 6.84 -9.19
CA SER A 4 -17.48 7.25 -10.43
C SER A 4 -16.79 6.03 -11.02
N ARG A 5 -17.15 5.68 -12.27
CA ARG A 5 -16.58 4.57 -13.05
C ARG A 5 -15.06 4.73 -13.16
N ARG A 6 -14.29 4.19 -12.20
CA ARG A 6 -12.87 3.91 -12.41
C ARG A 6 -12.82 2.96 -13.60
N ARG A 7 -12.14 3.34 -14.69
CA ARG A 7 -11.59 2.33 -15.61
C ARG A 7 -10.87 1.35 -14.70
N LYS A 8 -11.32 0.09 -14.67
CA LYS A 8 -10.63 -0.94 -13.88
C LYS A 8 -9.18 -0.87 -14.29
N LEU A 9 -8.30 -0.59 -13.33
CA LEU A 9 -6.87 -0.64 -13.55
C LEU A 9 -6.54 -2.13 -13.68
N VAL A 10 -6.68 -2.66 -14.89
CA VAL A 10 -6.42 -4.08 -15.18
C VAL A 10 -4.93 -4.18 -15.50
N MET A 11 -4.20 -4.90 -14.65
CA MET A 11 -2.84 -5.30 -14.95
C MET A 11 -2.87 -6.38 -16.03
N ASP A 12 -2.04 -6.23 -17.05
CA ASP A 12 -1.83 -7.30 -18.03
C ASP A 12 -1.14 -8.51 -17.35
N PRO A 13 -1.63 -9.75 -17.51
CA PRO A 13 -1.03 -10.91 -16.85
C PRO A 13 0.45 -11.14 -17.18
N ALA A 14 0.87 -10.84 -18.41
CA ALA A 14 2.28 -10.98 -18.79
C ALA A 14 3.15 -9.93 -18.07
N GLN A 15 2.66 -8.69 -17.98
CA GLN A 15 3.31 -7.65 -17.19
C GLN A 15 3.38 -8.01 -15.69
N GLN A 16 2.31 -8.55 -15.12
CA GLN A 16 2.32 -9.03 -13.73
C GLN A 16 3.41 -10.09 -13.53
N GLN A 17 3.41 -11.13 -14.36
CA GLN A 17 4.37 -12.24 -14.25
C GLN A 17 5.82 -11.76 -14.38
N HIS A 18 6.06 -10.79 -15.26
CA HIS A 18 7.39 -10.19 -15.42
C HIS A 18 7.86 -9.50 -14.14
N ILE A 19 7.00 -8.68 -13.52
CA ILE A 19 7.31 -7.99 -12.26
C ILE A 19 7.53 -9.00 -11.14
N GLU A 20 6.67 -10.01 -11.00
CA GLU A 20 6.80 -11.03 -9.96
C GLU A 20 8.07 -11.84 -10.10
N SER A 21 8.44 -12.21 -11.33
CA SER A 21 9.69 -12.95 -11.61
C SER A 21 10.91 -12.11 -11.27
N ALA A 22 10.90 -10.82 -11.61
CA ALA A 22 11.97 -9.89 -11.26
C ALA A 22 12.08 -9.71 -9.74
N VAL A 23 10.96 -9.55 -9.03
CA VAL A 23 10.97 -9.44 -7.56
C VAL A 23 11.48 -10.73 -6.91
N ALA A 24 11.06 -11.90 -7.40
CA ALA A 24 11.56 -13.18 -6.90
C ALA A 24 13.09 -13.31 -7.11
N ALA A 25 13.57 -13.03 -8.33
CA ALA A 25 15.00 -13.06 -8.63
C ALA A 25 15.82 -12.04 -7.81
N PHE A 26 15.25 -10.88 -7.49
CA PHE A 26 15.89 -9.89 -6.63
C PHE A 26 16.08 -10.38 -5.19
N TYR A 27 15.13 -11.16 -4.65
CA TYR A 27 15.21 -11.66 -3.27
C TYR A 27 15.89 -13.02 -3.13
N SER A 28 15.91 -13.86 -4.16
CA SER A 28 16.42 -15.25 -4.07
C SER A 28 17.35 -15.71 -5.19
N GLY A 29 17.73 -14.83 -6.13
CA GLY A 29 18.61 -15.17 -7.26
C GLY A 29 20.10 -15.18 -6.91
N SER A 30 20.93 -15.59 -7.88
CA SER A 30 22.38 -15.36 -7.84
C SER A 30 22.71 -13.86 -7.92
N GLN A 31 23.96 -13.45 -7.64
CA GLN A 31 24.35 -12.04 -7.75
C GLN A 31 24.08 -11.43 -9.13
N GLU A 32 24.33 -12.19 -10.21
CA GLU A 32 24.04 -11.76 -11.58
C GLU A 32 22.53 -11.61 -11.81
N GLN A 33 21.73 -12.55 -11.32
CA GLN A 33 20.27 -12.49 -11.42
C GLN A 33 19.69 -11.34 -10.60
N MET A 34 20.23 -11.06 -9.41
CA MET A 34 19.85 -9.92 -8.58
C MET A 34 20.15 -8.60 -9.28
N ALA A 35 21.32 -8.44 -9.91
CA ALA A 35 21.68 -7.24 -10.64
C ALA A 35 20.77 -7.02 -11.86
N ALA A 36 20.50 -8.07 -12.64
CA ALA A 36 19.57 -8.01 -13.76
C ALA A 36 18.13 -7.68 -13.30
N ALA A 37 17.69 -8.28 -12.19
CA ALA A 37 16.39 -8.02 -11.59
C ALA A 37 16.26 -6.58 -11.09
N ASP A 38 17.27 -6.03 -10.43
CA ASP A 38 17.27 -4.63 -9.98
C ASP A 38 17.19 -3.66 -11.16
N GLY A 39 17.88 -3.97 -12.27
CA GLY A 39 17.77 -3.23 -13.52
C GLY A 39 16.34 -3.22 -14.09
N ALA A 40 15.69 -4.38 -14.13
CA ALA A 40 14.30 -4.50 -14.58
C ALA A 40 13.32 -3.75 -13.66
N LEU A 41 13.45 -3.94 -12.33
CA LEU A 41 12.61 -3.26 -11.34
C LEU A 41 12.82 -1.74 -11.36
N SER A 42 14.03 -1.27 -11.68
CA SER A 42 14.32 0.16 -11.84
C SER A 42 13.59 0.78 -13.03
N GLN A 43 13.43 0.05 -14.14
CA GLN A 43 12.62 0.50 -15.28
C GLN A 43 11.14 0.60 -14.91
N VAL A 44 10.60 -0.42 -14.22
CA VAL A 44 9.22 -0.38 -13.71
C VAL A 44 9.02 0.79 -12.75
N ARG A 45 9.98 1.03 -11.84
CA ARG A 45 9.97 2.19 -10.95
C ARG A 45 9.87 3.48 -11.73
N ALA A 46 10.74 3.69 -12.71
CA ALA A 46 10.76 4.90 -13.52
C ALA A 46 9.43 5.14 -14.25
N GLN A 47 8.87 4.09 -14.86
CA GLN A 47 7.59 4.14 -15.58
C GLN A 47 6.43 4.61 -14.69
N TRP A 48 6.36 4.11 -13.45
CA TRP A 48 5.23 4.37 -12.54
C TRP A 48 5.45 5.55 -11.61
N TRP A 49 6.66 6.13 -11.57
CA TRP A 49 7.02 7.18 -10.62
C TRP A 49 6.24 8.48 -10.81
N ASP A 50 6.04 8.91 -12.05
CA ASP A 50 5.29 10.14 -12.36
C ASP A 50 3.78 9.94 -12.19
N ALA A 51 3.26 8.78 -12.61
CA ALA A 51 1.84 8.45 -12.51
C ALA A 51 1.38 8.14 -11.07
N GLY A 52 2.31 7.87 -10.16
CA GLY A 52 2.03 7.45 -8.79
C GLY A 52 2.09 5.93 -8.64
N PRO A 53 3.10 5.40 -7.92
CA PRO A 53 3.24 3.95 -7.67
C PRO A 53 2.07 3.32 -6.91
N TRP A 54 1.25 4.12 -6.23
CA TRP A 54 0.02 3.63 -5.60
C TRP A 54 -0.94 2.98 -6.61
N ARG A 55 -0.93 3.42 -7.88
CA ARG A 55 -1.70 2.80 -8.95
C ARG A 55 -1.15 1.42 -9.30
N LEU A 56 0.17 1.29 -9.41
CA LEU A 56 0.84 0.00 -9.61
C LEU A 56 0.47 -0.97 -8.49
N LEU A 57 0.55 -0.51 -7.24
CA LEU A 57 0.15 -1.31 -6.08
C LEU A 57 -1.33 -1.72 -6.13
N GLU A 58 -2.24 -0.79 -6.44
CA GLU A 58 -3.68 -1.09 -6.60
C GLU A 58 -3.90 -2.18 -7.65
N ALA A 59 -3.26 -2.06 -8.82
CA ALA A 59 -3.35 -3.04 -9.90
C ALA A 59 -2.79 -4.42 -9.49
N LEU A 60 -1.64 -4.47 -8.82
CA LEU A 60 -1.03 -5.72 -8.35
C LEU A 60 -1.90 -6.43 -7.31
N CYS A 61 -2.48 -5.69 -6.36
CA CYS A 61 -3.38 -6.27 -5.37
C CYS A 61 -4.68 -6.78 -6.00
N LEU A 62 -5.26 -6.05 -6.97
CA LEU A 62 -6.45 -6.49 -7.72
C LEU A 62 -6.18 -7.75 -8.54
N ALA A 63 -4.94 -7.92 -9.03
CA ALA A 63 -4.51 -9.09 -9.76
C ALA A 63 -3.99 -10.24 -8.85
N ASN A 64 -4.19 -10.11 -7.53
CA ASN A 64 -3.78 -11.07 -6.51
C ASN A 64 -2.28 -11.43 -6.57
N ALA A 65 -1.43 -10.42 -6.76
CA ALA A 65 0.00 -10.63 -6.87
C ALA A 65 0.64 -11.26 -5.61
N ALA A 66 1.79 -11.90 -5.82
CA ALA A 66 2.58 -12.53 -4.77
C ALA A 66 2.98 -11.55 -3.65
N THR A 67 3.15 -12.06 -2.42
CA THR A 67 3.50 -11.27 -1.23
C THR A 67 4.74 -10.39 -1.43
N PRO A 68 5.88 -10.92 -1.89
CA PRO A 68 7.08 -10.10 -2.08
C PRO A 68 6.85 -8.92 -3.02
N THR A 69 6.05 -9.13 -4.07
CA THR A 69 5.71 -8.12 -5.07
C THR A 69 4.85 -7.00 -4.49
N VAL A 70 3.85 -7.35 -3.68
CA VAL A 70 3.03 -6.37 -2.95
C VAL A 70 3.88 -5.58 -1.96
N LEU A 71 4.79 -6.23 -1.23
CA LEU A 71 5.70 -5.56 -0.29
C LEU A 71 6.63 -4.57 -1.00
N TRP A 72 7.21 -4.97 -2.13
CA TRP A 72 8.06 -4.12 -2.97
C TRP A 72 7.30 -2.90 -3.51
N ALA A 73 6.11 -3.10 -4.08
CA ALA A 73 5.29 -2.01 -4.62
C ALA A 73 4.79 -1.06 -3.50
N SER A 74 4.52 -1.60 -2.31
CA SER A 74 4.17 -0.81 -1.12
C SER A 74 5.34 0.08 -0.69
N ALA A 75 6.56 -0.47 -0.62
CA ALA A 75 7.76 0.30 -0.28
C ALA A 75 8.05 1.43 -1.30
N LEU A 76 7.85 1.14 -2.60
CA LEU A 76 7.95 2.16 -3.65
C LEU A 76 6.91 3.27 -3.47
N THR A 77 5.67 2.91 -3.10
CA THR A 77 4.60 3.87 -2.83
C THR A 77 4.90 4.73 -1.62
N GLU A 78 5.40 4.16 -0.51
CA GLU A 78 5.84 4.90 0.67
C GLU A 78 6.96 5.90 0.36
N GLN A 79 7.93 5.51 -0.47
CA GLN A 79 8.99 6.41 -0.94
C GLN A 79 8.41 7.58 -1.74
N TRP A 80 7.44 7.29 -2.61
CA TRP A 80 6.79 8.30 -3.42
C TRP A 80 5.93 9.26 -2.59
N LEU A 81 5.15 8.75 -1.63
CA LEU A 81 4.36 9.58 -0.70
C LEU A 81 5.26 10.59 0.01
N ARG A 82 6.39 10.13 0.55
CA ARG A 82 7.37 11.00 1.23
C ARG A 82 7.95 12.09 0.34
N ARG A 83 8.15 11.82 -0.96
CA ARG A 83 8.86 12.73 -1.88
C ARG A 83 7.96 13.63 -2.71
N ARG A 84 6.75 13.17 -3.05
CA ARG A 84 5.91 13.80 -4.08
C ARG A 84 4.47 14.07 -3.67
N TRP A 85 4.01 13.61 -2.50
CA TRP A 85 2.61 13.79 -2.06
C TRP A 85 2.11 15.24 -2.17
N ARG A 86 2.94 16.21 -1.75
CA ARG A 86 2.56 17.63 -1.79
C ARG A 86 2.45 18.22 -3.20
N ARG A 87 3.02 17.56 -4.22
CA ARG A 87 3.10 18.06 -5.60
C ARG A 87 2.00 17.53 -6.51
N ILE A 88 1.24 16.51 -6.07
CA ILE A 88 0.20 15.93 -6.92
C ILE A 88 -1.10 16.70 -6.81
N SER A 89 -1.95 16.55 -7.83
CA SER A 89 -3.26 17.18 -7.92
C SER A 89 -4.21 16.66 -6.82
N GLU A 90 -5.17 17.49 -6.40
CA GLU A 90 -6.19 17.05 -5.43
C GLU A 90 -7.01 15.83 -5.89
N PRO A 91 -7.41 15.71 -7.17
CA PRO A 91 -8.03 14.49 -7.69
C PRO A 91 -7.16 13.24 -7.52
N ASP A 92 -5.84 13.36 -7.70
CA ASP A 92 -4.91 12.24 -7.50
C ASP A 92 -4.74 11.91 -6.02
N ARG A 93 -4.70 12.92 -5.14
CA ARG A 93 -4.70 12.69 -3.68
C ARG A 93 -5.96 11.93 -3.26
N ALA A 94 -7.13 12.39 -3.68
CA ALA A 94 -8.40 11.72 -3.38
C ALA A 94 -8.43 10.28 -3.92
N SER A 95 -7.90 10.06 -5.13
CA SER A 95 -7.82 8.72 -5.73
C SER A 95 -6.88 7.79 -4.97
N CYS A 96 -5.73 8.29 -4.52
CA CYS A 96 -4.76 7.57 -3.70
C CYS A 96 -5.31 7.26 -2.29
N ARG A 97 -6.00 8.21 -1.65
CA ARG A 97 -6.70 8.01 -0.37
C ARG A 97 -7.70 6.86 -0.45
N LEU A 98 -8.56 6.90 -1.47
CA LEU A 98 -9.52 5.82 -1.71
C LEU A 98 -8.81 4.49 -2.00
N ALA A 99 -7.76 4.47 -2.84
CA ALA A 99 -7.02 3.25 -3.14
C ALA A 99 -6.42 2.62 -1.87
N ALA A 100 -5.74 3.41 -1.03
CA ALA A 100 -5.14 2.93 0.22
C ALA A 100 -6.18 2.29 1.17
N VAL A 101 -7.35 2.93 1.34
CA VAL A 101 -8.44 2.38 2.17
C VAL A 101 -8.98 1.08 1.59
N GLN A 102 -9.21 1.02 0.27
CA GLN A 102 -9.71 -0.20 -0.38
C GLN A 102 -8.72 -1.36 -0.27
N LEU A 103 -7.41 -1.08 -0.39
CA LEU A 103 -6.35 -2.08 -0.21
C LEU A 103 -6.34 -2.65 1.20
N VAL A 104 -6.45 -1.80 2.24
CA VAL A 104 -6.51 -2.26 3.63
C VAL A 104 -7.77 -3.10 3.88
N ILE A 105 -8.94 -2.64 3.43
CA ILE A 105 -10.20 -3.40 3.56
C ILE A 105 -10.07 -4.77 2.88
N GLY A 106 -9.59 -4.81 1.63
CA GLY A 106 -9.39 -6.05 0.89
C GLY A 106 -8.44 -7.01 1.62
N ALA A 107 -7.34 -6.49 2.17
CA ALA A 107 -6.39 -7.29 2.92
C ALA A 107 -6.97 -7.87 4.22
N GLN A 108 -7.80 -7.11 4.96
CA GLN A 108 -8.49 -7.63 6.14
C GLN A 108 -9.49 -8.73 5.78
N GLN A 109 -10.23 -8.56 4.69
CA GLN A 109 -11.18 -9.58 4.22
C GLN A 109 -10.48 -10.90 3.87
N SER A 110 -9.29 -10.84 3.27
CA SER A 110 -8.46 -12.02 3.01
C SER A 110 -7.92 -12.69 4.27
N ARG A 111 -7.82 -11.98 5.41
CA ARG A 111 -7.43 -12.57 6.71
C ARG A 111 -8.59 -13.31 7.38
N GLY A 112 -9.81 -12.77 7.29
CA GLY A 112 -11.00 -13.27 7.98
C GLY A 112 -11.50 -14.65 7.51
N SER A 113 -11.07 -15.11 6.33
CA SER A 113 -11.42 -16.44 5.82
C SER A 113 -10.75 -17.60 6.59
N GLY A 114 -9.76 -17.34 7.45
CA GLY A 114 -9.13 -18.33 8.31
C GLY A 114 -9.56 -18.17 9.75
N GLY A 115 -10.51 -18.97 10.22
CA GLY A 115 -11.11 -18.84 11.55
C GLY A 115 -10.11 -18.72 12.69
N ARG A 116 -10.37 -17.79 13.63
CA ARG A 116 -9.85 -17.65 15.01
C ARG A 116 -8.51 -18.33 15.37
N LYS A 117 -7.52 -18.32 14.48
CA LYS A 117 -6.15 -18.70 14.81
C LYS A 117 -5.37 -17.42 15.08
N ARG A 118 -4.50 -17.50 16.09
CA ARG A 118 -3.48 -16.49 16.44
C ARG A 118 -2.91 -15.83 15.19
N PRO A 119 -2.48 -14.56 15.22
CA PRO A 119 -1.79 -13.94 14.09
C PRO A 119 -0.59 -14.81 13.74
N SER A 120 -0.74 -15.69 12.76
CA SER A 120 0.36 -16.45 12.22
C SER A 120 1.19 -15.49 11.39
N LEU A 121 2.49 -15.78 11.27
CA LEU A 121 3.35 -15.23 10.21
C LEU A 121 2.91 -15.75 8.83
N SER A 122 1.61 -15.81 8.57
CA SER A 122 1.08 -16.10 7.26
C SER A 122 1.35 -14.91 6.34
N GLU A 123 1.56 -15.23 5.07
CA GLU A 123 1.74 -14.25 4.01
C GLU A 123 0.63 -13.18 3.99
N ASN A 124 -0.62 -13.57 4.24
CA ASN A 124 -1.76 -12.65 4.31
C ASN A 124 -1.65 -11.67 5.48
N SER A 125 -1.08 -12.10 6.61
CA SER A 125 -0.82 -11.23 7.76
C SER A 125 0.26 -10.20 7.42
N LEU A 126 1.32 -10.60 6.72
CA LEU A 126 2.39 -9.69 6.27
C LEU A 126 1.88 -8.66 5.26
N LYS A 127 1.10 -9.08 4.25
CA LYS A 127 0.45 -8.17 3.29
C LYS A 127 -0.40 -7.13 4.02
N SER A 128 -1.25 -7.58 4.93
CA SER A 128 -2.14 -6.69 5.70
C SER A 128 -1.37 -5.68 6.52
N SER A 129 -0.40 -6.13 7.34
CA SER A 129 0.39 -5.23 8.17
C SER A 129 1.14 -4.19 7.32
N LYS A 130 1.66 -4.58 6.14
CA LYS A 130 2.34 -3.63 5.25
C LYS A 130 1.39 -2.58 4.68
N LEU A 131 0.18 -2.96 4.28
CA LEU A 131 -0.82 -2.03 3.76
C LEU A 131 -1.37 -1.10 4.85
N GLU A 132 -1.50 -1.59 6.10
CA GLU A 132 -1.82 -0.77 7.27
C GLU A 132 -0.74 0.31 7.50
N HIS A 133 0.55 -0.05 7.41
CA HIS A 133 1.67 0.91 7.50
C HIS A 133 1.69 1.92 6.35
N LEU A 134 1.37 1.48 5.13
CA LEU A 134 1.25 2.39 3.99
C LEU A 134 0.14 3.42 4.22
N LEU A 135 -1.01 2.99 4.76
CA LEU A 135 -2.10 3.91 5.13
C LEU A 135 -1.64 4.89 6.22
N ALA A 136 -0.94 4.43 7.25
CA ALA A 136 -0.38 5.31 8.28
C ALA A 136 0.61 6.34 7.70
N THR A 137 1.47 5.92 6.77
CA THR A 137 2.40 6.81 6.04
C THR A 137 1.66 7.88 5.26
N LEU A 138 0.56 7.51 4.60
CA LEU A 138 -0.30 8.45 3.88
C LEU A 138 -0.98 9.44 4.84
N LEU A 139 -1.51 8.96 5.97
CA LEU A 139 -2.16 9.79 6.97
C LEU A 139 -1.18 10.79 7.59
N ARG A 140 0.05 10.39 7.88
CA ARG A 140 1.09 11.33 8.33
C ARG A 140 1.33 12.47 7.33
N ALA A 141 1.15 12.22 6.04
CA ALA A 141 1.35 13.21 5.00
C ALA A 141 0.13 14.12 4.74
N ASP A 142 -1.09 13.66 5.04
CA ASP A 142 -2.34 14.32 4.62
C ASP A 142 -3.34 14.62 5.75
N TRP A 143 -3.20 14.00 6.92
CA TRP A 143 -4.08 14.18 8.08
C TRP A 143 -3.42 15.09 9.13
N PRO A 144 -4.15 15.97 9.83
CA PRO A 144 -5.61 16.15 9.81
C PRO A 144 -6.16 17.10 8.75
N SER A 145 -5.36 18.00 8.19
CA SER A 145 -5.86 19.12 7.37
C SER A 145 -6.36 18.71 5.97
N GLY A 146 -5.68 17.76 5.31
CA GLY A 146 -6.04 17.26 3.98
C GLY A 146 -7.09 16.15 3.98
N TRP A 147 -7.33 15.52 5.13
CA TRP A 147 -8.33 14.46 5.27
C TRP A 147 -9.04 14.46 6.64
N PRO A 148 -9.76 15.54 7.02
CA PRO A 148 -10.34 15.69 8.36
C PRO A 148 -11.38 14.62 8.71
N SER A 149 -12.10 14.08 7.72
CA SER A 149 -13.12 13.05 7.94
C SER A 149 -12.57 11.65 8.20
N PHE A 150 -11.26 11.42 8.12
CA PHE A 150 -10.68 10.08 8.18
C PHE A 150 -11.08 9.29 9.43
N VAL A 151 -10.94 9.87 10.63
CA VAL A 151 -11.24 9.17 11.88
C VAL A 151 -12.74 8.85 12.00
N PRO A 152 -13.67 9.81 11.79
CA PRO A 152 -15.10 9.51 11.72
C PRO A 152 -15.45 8.42 10.71
N ASP A 153 -14.88 8.48 9.50
CA ASP A 153 -15.13 7.51 8.42
C ASP A 153 -14.59 6.12 8.79
N LEU A 154 -13.43 6.04 9.44
CA LEU A 154 -12.81 4.80 9.90
C LEU A 154 -13.68 4.12 10.96
N VAL A 155 -14.15 4.87 11.96
CA VAL A 155 -15.02 4.36 13.03
C VAL A 155 -16.36 3.88 12.46
N ALA A 156 -16.91 4.60 11.49
CA ALA A 156 -18.16 4.25 10.84
C ALA A 156 -18.03 3.11 9.80
N ALA A 157 -16.81 2.68 9.44
CA ALA A 157 -16.61 1.67 8.41
C ALA A 157 -17.03 0.26 8.90
N PRO A 158 -18.10 -0.33 8.34
CA PRO A 158 -18.57 -1.65 8.76
C PRO A 158 -17.70 -2.80 8.23
N GLN A 159 -16.85 -2.54 7.22
CA GLN A 159 -16.01 -3.57 6.60
C GLN A 159 -14.74 -3.88 7.39
N LEU A 160 -14.37 -3.03 8.35
CA LEU A 160 -13.20 -3.22 9.21
C LEU A 160 -13.66 -3.79 10.56
N ASP A 161 -12.91 -4.74 11.12
CA ASP A 161 -13.14 -5.20 12.49
C ASP A 161 -12.49 -4.25 13.51
N ASP A 162 -12.86 -4.40 14.79
CA ASP A 162 -12.35 -3.53 15.86
C ASP A 162 -10.83 -3.60 15.97
N LEU A 163 -10.25 -4.78 15.74
CA LEU A 163 -8.80 -4.99 15.82
C LEU A 163 -8.05 -4.24 14.71
N ALA A 164 -8.54 -4.27 13.47
CA ALA A 164 -7.94 -3.53 12.36
C ALA A 164 -8.06 -2.03 12.59
N ARG A 165 -9.21 -1.53 13.06
CA ARG A 165 -9.36 -0.11 13.40
C ARG A 165 -8.36 0.33 14.46
N LEU A 166 -8.22 -0.44 15.55
CA LEU A 166 -7.26 -0.13 16.61
C LEU A 166 -5.80 -0.16 16.11
N ARG A 167 -5.43 -1.13 15.25
CA ARG A 167 -4.09 -1.17 14.65
C ARG A 167 -3.79 0.06 13.80
N ILE A 168 -4.72 0.47 12.95
CA ILE A 168 -4.55 1.66 12.10
C ILE A 168 -4.38 2.91 12.98
N LEU A 169 -5.18 3.04 14.05
CA LEU A 169 -5.08 4.17 14.98
C LEU A 169 -3.76 4.17 15.78
N LEU A 170 -3.29 3.00 16.21
CA LEU A 170 -2.00 2.86 16.90
C LEU A 170 -0.83 3.23 15.97
N LEU A 171 -0.81 2.71 14.75
CA LEU A 171 0.21 3.06 13.74
C LEU A 171 0.18 4.56 13.42
N LEU A 172 -1.01 5.16 13.34
CA LEU A 172 -1.15 6.60 13.16
C LEU A 172 -0.56 7.38 14.34
N ALA A 173 -0.85 6.95 15.58
CA ALA A 173 -0.33 7.57 16.78
C ALA A 173 1.21 7.48 16.85
N GLU A 174 1.79 6.35 16.43
CA GLU A 174 3.24 6.17 16.31
C GLU A 174 3.85 7.10 15.25
N GLU A 175 3.25 7.17 14.06
CA GLU A 175 3.76 7.99 12.95
C GLU A 175 3.61 9.50 13.20
N VAL A 176 2.54 9.93 13.87
CA VAL A 176 2.29 11.35 14.20
C VAL A 176 3.02 11.76 15.48
N GLY A 177 3.03 10.91 16.51
CA GLY A 177 3.67 11.17 17.80
C GLY A 177 5.19 11.06 17.77
N GLY A 178 5.74 10.17 16.94
CA GLY A 178 7.19 9.97 16.80
C GLY A 178 7.94 11.14 16.14
N GLY A 179 7.24 12.14 15.61
CA GLY A 179 7.83 13.33 14.98
C GLY A 179 8.26 14.44 15.93
N GLY A 180 8.04 14.31 17.24
CA GLY A 180 8.28 15.37 18.24
C GLY A 180 9.56 15.27 19.06
N GLY A 181 10.43 14.27 18.83
CA GLY A 181 11.58 13.96 19.70
C GLY A 181 12.96 14.33 19.14
N GLY A 182 13.06 15.28 18.22
CA GLY A 182 14.33 15.64 17.59
C GLY A 182 14.35 17.06 17.07
N GLY A 183 14.47 18.03 17.97
CA GLY A 183 14.69 19.42 17.61
C GLY A 183 14.92 20.30 18.83
N GLY A 184 16.19 20.66 19.05
CA GLY A 184 16.61 21.81 19.88
C GLY A 184 16.80 21.52 21.36
#